data_AF-A0A523TWC8-F1
#
_entry.id   AF-A0A523TWC8-F1
#
_cell.length_a   1.000
_cell.length_b   1.000
_cell.length_c   1.000
_cell.angle_alpha   90.00
_cell.angle_beta   90.00
_cell.angle_gamma   90.00
#
_symmetry.space_group_name_H-M   'P 1'
#
loop_
_entity.id
_entity.type
_entity.pdbx_description
1 polymer ?
#
loop_
_entity_poly.entity_id
_entity_poly.type
_entity_poly.pdbx_seq_one_letter_code
_entity_poly.pdbx_strand_id
1 'polypeptide(L)' 'MATLGGGCFWCLDPIFDELTGVEDVEVGYAGGAVADPSYQDVCSGTTGHAEVV' A
#
# COMPACT_ATOMS: atom_id res chain seq x y z
N MET A 1 10.45 -6.38 -7.96
CA MET A 1 9.32 -6.13 -7.03
C MET A 1 9.87 -5.51 -5.76
N ALA A 2 9.31 -4.38 -5.37
CA ALA A 2 9.55 -3.71 -4.10
C ALA A 2 8.18 -3.47 -3.43
N THR A 3 8.17 -3.22 -2.13
CA THR A 3 6.97 -2.83 -1.38
C THR A 3 7.36 -1.69 -0.45
N LEU A 4 6.68 -0.56 -0.57
CA LEU A 4 7.06 0.70 0.04
C LEU A 4 5.89 1.25 0.85
N GLY A 5 6.11 1.48 2.15
CA GLY A 5 5.16 2.19 3.02
C GLY A 5 5.58 3.64 3.21
N GLY A 6 4.72 4.59 2.83
CA GLY A 6 5.05 6.02 2.85
C GLY A 6 3.89 6.96 3.21
N GLY A 7 2.75 6.44 3.65
CA GLY A 7 1.54 7.21 3.90
C GLY A 7 0.41 6.81 2.95
N CYS A 8 -0.44 7.77 2.56
CA CYS A 8 -1.59 7.50 1.71
C CYS A 8 -1.16 6.94 0.36
N PHE A 9 -1.50 5.69 0.07
CA PHE A 9 -1.17 5.04 -1.19
C PHE A 9 -1.77 5.74 -2.43
N TRP A 10 -2.92 6.43 -2.34
CA TRP A 10 -3.46 7.26 -3.43
C TRP A 10 -2.60 8.48 -3.76
N CYS A 11 -1.76 8.92 -2.83
CA CYS A 11 -0.79 9.98 -3.09
C CYS A 11 0.49 9.44 -3.73
N LEU A 12 0.84 8.17 -3.45
CA LEU A 12 2.11 7.58 -3.87
C LEU A 12 2.01 6.86 -5.21
N ASP A 13 0.91 6.15 -5.44
CA ASP A 13 0.61 5.39 -6.65
C ASP A 13 0.90 6.20 -7.95
N PRO A 14 0.30 7.39 -8.17
CA PRO A 14 0.59 8.16 -9.38
C PRO A 14 2.03 8.66 -9.48
N ILE A 15 2.73 8.85 -8.34
CA ILE A 15 4.13 9.30 -8.35
C ILE A 15 5.05 8.17 -8.82
N PHE A 16 4.76 6.93 -8.42
CA PHE A 16 5.55 5.77 -8.84
C PHE A 16 5.21 5.32 -10.26
N ASP A 17 3.96 5.42 -10.68
CA ASP A 17 3.52 5.09 -12.04
C ASP A 17 4.21 5.98 -13.11
N GLU A 18 4.46 7.25 -12.78
CA GLU A 18 5.17 8.19 -13.66
C GLU A 18 6.71 8.04 -13.63
N LEU A 19 7.27 7.20 -12.76
CA LEU A 19 8.72 7.07 -12.58
C LEU A 19 9.35 6.27 -13.74
N THR A 20 10.36 6.85 -14.39
CA THR A 20 11.08 6.16 -15.47
C THR A 20 11.72 4.86 -14.97
N GLY A 21 11.34 3.74 -15.59
CA GLY A 21 11.85 2.41 -15.26
C GLY A 21 10.92 1.60 -14.35
N VAL A 22 9.80 2.17 -13.90
CA VAL A 22 8.70 1.41 -13.32
C VAL A 22 7.84 0.86 -14.45
N GLU A 23 7.54 -0.44 -14.38
CA GLU A 23 6.73 -1.14 -15.38
C GLU A 23 5.25 -1.23 -14.98
N ASP A 24 4.98 -1.31 -13.67
CA ASP A 24 3.66 -1.52 -13.09
C ASP A 24 3.68 -1.12 -11.59
N VAL A 25 2.55 -0.62 -11.09
CA VAL A 25 2.35 -0.23 -9.68
C VAL A 25 1.02 -0.76 -9.20
N GLU A 26 1.00 -1.34 -8.00
CA GLU A 26 -0.18 -1.90 -7.37
C GLU A 26 -0.28 -1.41 -5.93
N VAL A 27 -1.49 -1.08 -5.49
CA VAL A 27 -1.74 -0.57 -4.14
C VAL A 27 -2.23 -1.67 -3.21
N GLY A 28 -1.85 -1.64 -1.94
CA GLY A 28 -2.33 -2.63 -0.98
C GLY A 28 -1.98 -2.36 0.47
N TYR A 29 -2.08 -3.42 1.27
CA TYR A 29 -1.83 -3.40 2.70
C TYR A 29 -0.83 -4.50 3.07
N ALA A 30 0.21 -4.14 3.82
CA ALA A 30 1.25 -5.08 4.22
C ALA A 30 1.79 -4.81 5.64
N GLY A 31 2.46 -5.81 6.22
CA GLY A 31 3.15 -5.71 7.51
C GLY A 31 2.29 -6.01 8.75
N GLY A 32 0.99 -6.23 8.59
CA GLY A 32 0.05 -6.59 9.65
C GLY A 32 -0.20 -8.09 9.82
N ALA A 33 -1.13 -8.44 10.71
CA ALA A 33 -1.42 -9.82 11.11
C ALA A 33 -2.75 -10.37 10.59
N VAL A 34 -3.64 -9.51 10.07
CA VAL A 34 -4.95 -9.94 9.53
C VAL A 34 -4.79 -10.37 8.08
N ALA A 35 -5.24 -11.59 7.75
CA ALA A 35 -5.23 -12.09 6.38
C ALA A 35 -6.33 -11.42 5.54
N ASP A 36 -6.01 -11.09 4.29
CA ASP A 36 -6.92 -10.47 3.31
C ASP A 36 -7.80 -9.35 3.88
N PRO A 37 -7.20 -8.32 4.52
CA PRO A 37 -7.96 -7.28 5.19
C PRO A 37 -8.71 -6.40 4.18
N SER A 38 -9.92 -5.97 4.54
CA SER A 38 -10.61 -4.89 3.82
C SER A 38 -10.01 -3.52 4.18
N TYR A 39 -10.28 -2.51 3.36
CA TYR A 39 -9.93 -1.13 3.70
C TYR A 39 -10.51 -0.71 5.06
N GLN A 40 -11.76 -1.09 5.35
CA GLN A 40 -12.40 -0.79 6.64
C GLN A 40 -11.67 -1.45 7.81
N ASP A 41 -11.18 -2.67 7.64
CA ASP A 41 -10.39 -3.36 8.67
C ASP A 41 -9.09 -2.59 8.94
N VAL A 42 -8.38 -2.14 7.90
CA VAL A 42 -7.15 -1.37 8.05
C VAL A 42 -7.41 0.00 8.67
N CYS A 43 -8.48 0.70 8.28
CA CYS A 43 -8.88 1.96 8.88
C CYS A 43 -9.23 1.87 10.37
N SER A 44 -9.58 0.67 10.87
CA SER A 44 -9.78 0.47 12.31
C SER A 44 -8.48 0.59 13.13
N GLY A 45 -7.32 0.49 12.47
CA GLY A 45 -6.00 0.51 13.10
C GLY A 45 -5.63 -0.77 13.85
N THR A 46 -6.48 -1.80 13.83
CA THR A 46 -6.27 -3.03 14.62
C THR A 46 -5.52 -4.13 13.87
N THR A 47 -5.43 -4.05 12.54
CA THR A 47 -4.82 -5.09 11.72
C THR A 47 -3.29 -5.06 11.75
N GLY A 48 -2.71 -3.91 12.10
CA GLY A 48 -1.26 -3.66 12.06
C GLY A 48 -0.69 -3.45 10.66
N HIS A 49 -1.54 -3.41 9.61
CA HIS A 49 -1.07 -3.15 8.25
C HIS A 49 -0.79 -1.66 8.01
N ALA A 50 0.19 -1.40 7.16
CA ALA A 50 0.43 -0.10 6.56
C ALA A 50 -0.11 -0.08 5.12
N GLU A 51 -0.53 1.09 4.66
CA GLU A 51 -0.74 1.35 3.24
C GLU A 51 0.59 1.30 2.50
N VAL A 52 0.64 0.54 1.41
CA VAL A 52 1.84 0.32 0.61
C VAL A 52 1.55 0.39 -0.89
N VAL A 53 2.62 0.67 -1.64
CA VAL A 53 2.76 0.58 -3.11
C VAL A 53 3.92 -0.33 -3.47
#